data_AF-A0AAN9A959-F1
#
_entry.id   AF-A0AAN9A959-F1
#
_cell.length_a   1.000
_cell.length_b   1.000
_cell.length_c   1.000
_cell.angle_alpha   90.00
_cell.angle_beta   90.00
_cell.angle_gamma   90.00
#
_symmetry.space_group_name_H-M   'P 1'
#
loop_
_entity.id
_entity.type
_entity.pdbx_description
1 polymer ?
#
loop_
_entity_poly.entity_id
_entity_poly.type
_entity_poly.pdbx_seq_one_letter_code
_entity_poly.pdbx_strand_id
1 'polypeptide(L)' 'MYTTSPGGHTHRKEFLYAYLRQQPIWQSIRFWNAAFFDALQCERSLRPVVTREEVESNRLQAVTDELHYQENITFGQLG' A
#
# COMPACT_ATOMS: atom_id res chain seq x y z
N MET A 1 -4.52 39.76 0.10
CA MET A 1 -4.01 40.26 1.39
C MET A 1 -2.54 39.85 1.50
N TYR A 2 -1.60 40.73 1.16
CA TYR A 2 -0.16 40.46 1.32
C TYR A 2 0.26 40.91 2.72
N THR A 3 0.83 40.01 3.52
CA THR A 3 1.30 40.32 4.88
C THR A 3 2.68 40.95 4.78
N THR A 4 2.78 42.26 5.00
CA THR A 4 4.03 43.02 4.94
C THR A 4 4.74 42.89 6.29
N SER A 5 5.85 42.14 6.33
CA SER A 5 6.77 42.12 7.47
C SER A 5 7.61 43.41 7.47
N PRO A 6 7.87 44.06 8.62
CA PRO A 6 8.61 45.32 8.67
C PRO A 6 10.10 45.02 8.46
N GLY A 7 10.51 45.03 7.19
CA GLY A 7 11.87 44.69 6.78
C GLY A 7 11.96 44.30 5.31
N GLY A 8 11.44 45.16 4.42
CA GLY A 8 11.82 45.28 2.99
C GLY A 8 11.72 44.08 2.03
N HIS A 9 11.54 42.87 2.51
CA HIS A 9 11.48 41.67 1.70
C HIS A 9 10.07 41.12 1.77
N THR A 10 9.28 41.44 0.75
CA THR A 10 8.01 40.77 0.50
C THR A 10 8.30 39.32 0.18
N HIS A 11 8.29 38.45 1.20
CA HIS A 11 8.40 37.00 1.02
C HIS A 11 7.15 36.52 0.27
N ARG A 12 7.23 36.55 -1.06
CA ARG A 12 6.18 36.05 -1.93
C ARG A 12 6.12 34.54 -1.71
N LYS A 13 4.99 34.04 -1.21
CA LYS A 13 4.73 32.60 -1.20
C LYS A 13 4.58 32.16 -2.65
N GLU A 14 5.56 31.41 -3.13
CA GLU A 14 5.57 30.85 -4.48
C GLU A 14 5.30 29.35 -4.40
N PHE A 15 4.53 28.84 -5.35
CA PHE A 15 4.29 27.41 -5.44
C PHE A 15 5.55 26.71 -5.92
N LEU A 16 5.96 25.65 -5.22
CA LEU A 16 7.12 24.83 -5.59
C LEU A 16 7.00 24.29 -7.03
N TYR A 17 5.77 24.06 -7.49
CA TYR A 17 5.45 23.69 -8.87
C TYR A 17 6.09 24.61 -9.92
N ALA A 18 6.19 25.92 -9.64
CA ALA A 18 6.79 26.88 -10.57
C ALA A 18 8.22 26.51 -10.96
N TYR A 19 8.97 25.91 -10.04
CA TYR A 19 10.36 25.49 -10.21
C TYR A 19 10.50 24.02 -10.60
N LEU A 20 9.56 23.19 -10.16
CA LEU A 20 9.60 21.75 -10.43
C LEU A 20 9.12 21.40 -11.84
N ARG A 21 8.12 22.09 -12.40
CA ARG A 21 7.45 21.64 -13.63
C ARG A 21 8.38 21.48 -14.84
N GLN A 22 9.51 22.19 -14.88
CA GLN A 22 10.46 22.17 -15.99
C GLN A 22 11.67 21.25 -15.75
N GLN A 23 11.69 20.52 -14.63
CA GLN A 23 12.85 19.67 -14.32
C GLN A 23 12.95 18.50 -15.33
N PRO A 24 14.15 18.21 -15.87
CA PRO A 24 14.35 17.15 -16.86
C PRO A 24 13.97 15.75 -16.35
N ILE A 25 14.02 15.55 -15.03
CA ILE A 25 13.69 14.27 -14.39
C ILE A 25 12.28 13.81 -14.77
N TRP A 26 11.34 14.75 -14.90
CA TRP A 26 9.94 14.43 -15.23
C TRP A 26 9.75 13.93 -16.67
N GLN A 27 10.72 14.16 -17.56
CA GLN A 27 10.72 13.64 -18.93
C GLN A 27 11.40 12.27 -19.04
N SER A 28 12.08 11.82 -17.98
CA SER A 28 12.84 10.58 -17.98
C SER A 28 11.93 9.38 -17.75
N ILE A 29 11.77 8.53 -18.78
CA ILE A 29 11.04 7.27 -18.64
C ILE A 29 11.69 6.34 -17.61
N ARG A 30 13.02 6.38 -17.46
CA ARG A 30 13.73 5.60 -16.44
C ARG A 30 13.31 5.99 -15.03
N PHE A 31 13.11 7.28 -14.78
CA PHE A 31 12.62 7.78 -13.50
C PHE A 31 11.20 7.28 -13.23
N TRP A 32 10.29 7.42 -14.20
CA TRP A 32 8.90 6.96 -14.05
C TRP A 32 8.79 5.45 -13.87
N ASN A 33 9.60 4.67 -14.58
CA ASN A 33 9.65 3.22 -14.38
C ASN A 33 10.08 2.89 -12.94
N ALA A 34 11.14 3.53 -12.44
CA ALA A 34 11.60 3.31 -11.07
C ALA A 34 10.52 3.70 -10.04
N ALA A 35 9.92 4.88 -10.17
CA ALA A 35 8.87 5.35 -9.27
C ALA A 35 7.62 4.45 -9.31
N PHE A 36 7.23 3.97 -10.49
CA PHE A 36 6.11 3.05 -10.66
C PHE A 36 6.38 1.70 -10.00
N PHE A 37 7.54 1.10 -10.25
CA PHE A 37 7.88 -0.18 -9.65
C PHE A 37 8.04 -0.09 -8.14
N ASP A 38 8.59 1.02 -7.63
CA ASP A 38 8.68 1.28 -6.20
C ASP A 38 7.29 1.37 -5.55
N ALA A 39 6.36 2.10 -6.16
CA ALA A 39 4.97 2.17 -5.70
C ALA A 39 4.28 0.79 -5.72
N LEU A 40 4.46 0.02 -6.80
CA LEU A 40 3.91 -1.34 -6.90
C LEU A 40 4.49 -2.29 -5.85
N GLN A 41 5.79 -2.17 -5.58
CA GLN A 41 6.46 -2.96 -4.55
C GLN A 41 5.98 -2.59 -3.15
N CYS A 42 5.73 -1.32 -2.88
CA CYS A 42 5.11 -0.86 -1.64
C CYS A 42 3.67 -1.39 -1.48
N GLU A 43 2.87 -1.44 -2.54
CA GLU A 43 1.54 -2.06 -2.45
C GLU A 43 1.63 -3.57 -2.17
N ARG A 44 2.58 -4.27 -2.79
CA ARG A 44 2.82 -5.70 -2.57
C ARG A 44 3.38 -6.01 -1.19
N SER A 45 4.13 -5.11 -0.56
CA SER A 45 4.56 -5.29 0.82
C SER A 45 3.40 -5.11 1.81
N LEU A 46 2.43 -4.24 1.49
CA LEU A 46 1.21 -4.05 2.28
C LEU A 46 0.17 -5.16 2.07
N ARG A 47 0.15 -5.78 0.88
CA ARG A 47 -0.64 -6.98 0.58
C ARG A 47 0.28 -8.04 0.01
N PRO A 48 0.95 -8.81 0.89
CA PRO A 48 1.75 -9.94 0.45
C PRO A 48 0.90 -10.79 -0.48
N VAL A 49 1.41 -11.05 -1.68
CA VAL A 49 0.79 -12.05 -2.56
C VAL A 49 0.80 -13.34 -1.76
N VAL A 50 -0.39 -13.83 -1.39
CA VAL A 50 -0.53 -15.08 -0.66
C VAL A 50 0.24 -16.13 -1.45
N THR A 51 1.31 -16.62 -0.84
CA THR A 51 2.16 -17.63 -1.46
C THR A 51 1.34 -18.89 -1.66
N ARG A 52 1.73 -19.72 -2.64
CA ARG A 52 1.01 -20.96 -2.90
C ARG A 52 1.01 -21.87 -1.67
N GLU A 53 2.08 -21.83 -0.86
CA GLU A 53 2.15 -22.49 0.44
C GLU A 53 1.13 -21.93 1.45
N GLU A 54 0.98 -20.61 1.55
CA GLU A 54 -0.02 -19.99 2.45
C GLU A 54 -1.45 -20.26 2.01
N VAL A 55 -1.73 -20.32 0.69
CA VAL A 55 -3.05 -20.73 0.18
C VAL A 55 -3.35 -22.17 0.58
N GLU A 56 -2.37 -23.08 0.41
CA GLU A 56 -2.54 -24.48 0.77
C GLU A 56 -2.67 -24.66 2.28
N SER A 57 -1.89 -23.92 3.08
CA SER A 57 -1.98 -23.93 4.54
C SER A 57 -3.32 -23.39 5.04
N ASN A 58 -3.84 -22.30 4.46
CA ASN A 58 -5.16 -21.77 4.80
C ASN A 58 -6.28 -22.75 4.43
N ARG A 59 -6.15 -23.44 3.29
CA ARG A 59 -7.09 -24.49 2.87
C ARG A 59 -7.07 -25.68 3.82
N LEU A 60 -5.89 -26.14 4.22
CA LEU A 60 -5.72 -27.21 5.21
C LEU A 60 -6.35 -26.82 6.55
N GLN A 61 -6.10 -25.59 7.01
CA GLN A 61 -6.69 -25.07 8.25
C GLN A 61 -8.22 -25.07 8.19
N ALA A 62 -8.81 -24.57 7.09
CA ALA A 62 -10.26 -24.56 6.91
C ALA A 62 -10.89 -25.97 6.91
N VAL A 63 -10.19 -26.97 6.35
CA VAL A 63 -10.64 -28.38 6.40
C VAL A 63 -10.55 -28.95 7.81
N THR A 64 -9.48 -28.64 8.55
CA THR A 64 -9.34 -29.05 9.96
C THR A 64 -10.42 -28.44 10.85
N ASP A 65 -10.73 -27.16 10.65
CA ASP A 65 -11.74 -26.46 11.42
C ASP A 65 -13.15 -27.03 11.15
N GLU A 66 -13.46 -27.38 9.90
CA GLU A 66 -14.73 -28.04 9.53
C GLU A 66 -14.83 -29.44 10.16
N LEU A 67 -13.76 -30.24 10.13
CA LEU A 67 -13.74 -31.56 10.77
C LEU A 67 -14.03 -31.46 12.27
N HIS A 68 -13.37 -30.52 12.95
CA HIS A 68 -13.58 -30.30 14.37
C HIS A 68 -15.00 -29.80 14.68
N TYR A 69 -15.61 -29.02 13.79
CA TYR A 69 -17.02 -28.64 13.91
C TYR A 69 -17.94 -29.87 13.81
N GLN A 70 -17.71 -30.76 12.84
CA GLN A 70 -18.53 -31.96 12.67
C GLN A 70 -18.41 -32.95 13.83
N GLU A 71 -17.23 -33.10 14.42
CA GLU A 71 -17.04 -33.91 15.64
C GLU A 71 -17.94 -33.39 16.77
N ASN A 72 -17.89 -32.09 17.03
CA ASN A 72 -18.70 -31.45 18.08
C ASN A 72 -20.21 -31.58 17.84
N ILE A 73 -20.66 -31.52 16.58
CA ILE A 73 -22.07 -31.78 16.21
C ILE A 73 -22.44 -33.24 16.45
N THR A 74 -21.57 -34.17 16.09
CA THR A 74 -21.80 -35.62 16.24
C THR A 74 -21.98 -35.99 17.72
N PHE A 75 -21.16 -35.43 18.62
CA PHE A 75 -21.30 -35.68 20.06
C PHE A 75 -22.62 -35.18 20.65
N GLY A 76 -23.20 -34.10 20.11
CA GLY A 76 -24.52 -33.60 20.53
C GLY A 76 -25.71 -34.47 20.11
N GLN A 77 -25.51 -35.38 19.15
CA GLN A 77 -26.55 -36.28 18.64
C GLN A 77 -26.59 -37.64 19.34
N LEU A 78 -25.56 -37.97 20.14
CA LEU A 78 -25.41 -39.23 20.85
C LEU A 78 -25.93 -39.17 22.30
N GLY A 79 -27.03 -38.43 22.52
CA GLY A 79 -27.65 -38.26 23.85
C GLY A 79 -27.79 -39.55 24.66
#